data_AF-A0A8T9S8M5-F1
#
_entry.id   AF-A0A8T9S8M5-F1
#
_cell.length_a   1.000
_cell.length_b   1.000
_cell.length_c   1.000
_cell.angle_alpha   90.00
_cell.angle_beta   90.00
_cell.angle_gamma   90.00
#
_symmetry.space_group_name_H-M   'P 1'
#
loop_
_entity.id
_entity.type
_entity.pdbx_description
1 polymer ?
#
loop_
_entity_poly.entity_id
_entity_poly.type
_entity_poly.pdbx_seq_one_letter_code
_entity_poly.pdbx_strand_id
1 'polypeptide(L)'
;MFYKITGNIFASALRNTLNMPHQGEILQDAIKNSGISITRIVEEMGITRPTIYRKFKEETVDYSFVKKIGDIINHDFSNDFTSLQQSSLSFVTPVQKHVVTSAVTPRVTNTQTADSDPAKQLLILQSKYIALLEAYNDLLLKVYGPK
;
A
#
# COMPACT_ATOMS: atom_id res chain seq x y z
N MET A 1 -3.02 -46.23 20.73
CA MET A 1 -4.02 -45.93 19.67
C MET A 1 -3.65 -44.56 19.13
N PHE A 2 -2.86 -44.51 18.04
CA PHE A 2 -2.26 -43.29 17.51
C PHE A 2 -3.15 -42.69 16.42
N TYR A 3 -3.64 -41.46 16.61
CA TYR A 3 -4.42 -40.77 15.59
C TYR A 3 -3.50 -40.18 14.52
N LYS A 4 -3.73 -40.63 13.29
CA LYS A 4 -3.04 -40.25 12.06
C LYS A 4 -3.56 -38.88 11.62
N ILE A 5 -2.73 -37.84 11.68
CA ILE A 5 -3.04 -36.52 11.13
C ILE A 5 -2.59 -36.50 9.67
N THR A 6 -3.52 -36.67 8.73
CA THR A 6 -3.28 -36.40 7.31
C THR A 6 -3.95 -35.08 6.95
N GLY A 7 -3.21 -33.99 7.15
CA GLY A 7 -3.57 -32.66 6.66
C GLY A 7 -3.16 -32.52 5.20
N ASN A 8 -4.15 -32.50 4.32
CA ASN A 8 -3.99 -32.30 2.89
C ASN A 8 -3.73 -30.80 2.61
N ILE A 9 -2.46 -30.39 2.49
CA ILE A 9 -2.03 -28.96 2.33
C ILE A 9 -1.39 -28.69 0.94
N PHE A 10 -1.71 -29.45 -0.12
CA PHE A 10 -1.04 -29.27 -1.42
C PHE A 10 -1.93 -28.95 -2.62
N ALA A 11 -3.16 -28.44 -2.43
CA ALA A 11 -4.09 -28.23 -3.56
C ALA A 11 -4.56 -26.78 -3.80
N SER A 12 -3.78 -25.74 -3.49
CA SER A 12 -4.17 -24.34 -3.80
C SER A 12 -3.26 -23.60 -4.79
N ALA A 13 -2.13 -24.18 -5.22
CA ALA A 13 -1.21 -23.51 -6.14
C ALA A 13 -1.63 -23.69 -7.62
N LEU A 14 -2.79 -23.17 -8.05
CA LEU A 14 -3.04 -22.93 -9.50
C LEU A 14 -4.26 -22.03 -9.84
N ARG A 15 -4.63 -21.03 -9.00
CA ARG A 15 -5.80 -20.17 -9.29
C ARG A 15 -5.63 -18.66 -9.10
N ASN A 16 -4.41 -18.11 -9.10
CA ASN A 16 -4.24 -16.68 -8.79
C ASN A 16 -3.46 -15.89 -9.85
N THR A 17 -4.06 -15.65 -11.02
CA THR A 17 -3.47 -14.76 -12.03
C THR A 17 -4.40 -13.65 -12.52
N LEU A 18 -5.55 -13.40 -11.89
CA LEU A 18 -6.43 -12.24 -12.16
C LEU A 18 -7.32 -11.88 -10.95
N ASN A 19 -6.78 -11.87 -9.73
CA ASN A 19 -7.55 -11.42 -8.56
C ASN A 19 -6.72 -10.39 -7.80
N MET A 20 -7.35 -9.27 -7.42
CA MET A 20 -6.72 -8.31 -6.51
C MET A 20 -6.24 -9.09 -5.28
N PRO A 21 -5.00 -8.83 -4.80
CA PRO A 21 -4.44 -9.60 -3.72
C PRO A 21 -5.29 -9.38 -2.47
N HIS A 22 -5.73 -10.51 -1.90
CA HIS A 22 -6.58 -10.54 -0.72
C HIS A 22 -5.79 -9.98 0.47
N GLN A 23 -6.16 -8.82 1.00
CA GLN A 23 -5.39 -8.17 2.06
C GLN A 23 -5.29 -9.04 3.32
N GLY A 24 -6.34 -9.81 3.60
CA GLY A 24 -6.33 -10.80 4.68
C GLY A 24 -5.31 -11.92 4.47
N GLU A 25 -5.07 -12.34 3.22
CA GLU A 25 -4.09 -13.37 2.88
C GLU A 25 -2.65 -12.85 3.03
N ILE A 26 -2.38 -11.60 2.61
CA ILE A 26 -1.09 -10.93 2.83
C ILE A 26 -0.74 -10.91 4.32
N LEU A 27 -1.70 -10.53 5.18
CA LEU A 27 -1.52 -10.54 6.63
C LEU A 27 -1.20 -11.92 7.16
N GLN A 28 -1.94 -12.93 6.67
CA GLN A 28 -1.74 -14.30 7.11
C GLN A 28 -0.34 -14.81 6.76
N ASP A 29 0.16 -14.50 5.57
CA ASP A 29 1.48 -14.92 5.13
C ASP A 29 2.59 -14.16 5.86
N ALA A 30 2.44 -12.86 6.10
CA ALA A 30 3.37 -12.10 6.93
C ALA A 30 3.47 -12.68 8.36
N ILE A 31 2.34 -13.07 8.96
CA ILE A 31 2.31 -13.71 10.29
C ILE A 31 2.99 -15.08 10.27
N LYS A 32 2.81 -15.88 9.22
CA LYS A 32 3.51 -17.17 9.09
C LYS A 32 5.01 -16.97 8.95
N ASN A 33 5.43 -15.99 8.14
CA ASN A 33 6.83 -15.67 7.89
C ASN A 33 7.56 -15.09 9.11
N SER A 34 6.85 -14.38 9.99
CA SER A 34 7.42 -13.86 11.23
C SER A 34 7.66 -14.93 12.30
N GLY A 35 7.03 -16.11 12.17
CA GLY A 35 7.14 -17.20 13.14
C GLY A 35 6.38 -16.95 14.45
N ILE A 36 5.60 -15.85 14.54
CA ILE A 36 4.83 -15.52 15.73
C ILE A 36 3.50 -16.29 15.71
N SER A 37 3.18 -16.94 16.83
CA SER A 37 1.93 -17.69 16.94
C SER A 37 0.71 -16.76 16.93
N ILE A 38 -0.36 -17.21 16.26
CA ILE A 38 -1.64 -16.49 16.22
C ILE A 38 -2.17 -16.23 17.64
N THR A 39 -1.93 -17.15 18.58
CA THR A 39 -2.31 -16.98 19.99
C THR A 39 -1.69 -15.72 20.60
N ARG A 40 -0.40 -15.49 20.35
CA ARG A 40 0.29 -14.30 20.84
C ARG A 40 -0.29 -13.02 20.24
N ILE A 41 -0.60 -13.05 18.95
CA ILE A 41 -1.14 -11.89 18.24
C ILE A 41 -2.53 -11.53 18.76
N VAL A 42 -3.39 -12.51 19.02
CA VAL A 42 -4.75 -12.22 19.53
C VAL A 42 -4.74 -11.71 20.97
N GLU A 43 -3.78 -12.15 21.78
CA GLU A 43 -3.55 -11.63 23.13
C GLU A 43 -3.13 -10.16 23.10
N GLU A 44 -2.13 -9.81 22.28
CA GLU A 44 -1.65 -8.42 22.12
C GLU A 44 -2.71 -7.50 21.51
N MET A 45 -3.53 -8.02 20.59
CA MET A 45 -4.62 -7.28 19.95
C MET A 45 -5.88 -7.17 20.81
N GLY A 46 -6.00 -7.94 21.90
CA GLY A 46 -7.20 -7.99 22.73
C GLY A 46 -8.45 -8.53 22.00
N ILE A 47 -8.26 -9.43 21.03
CA ILE A 47 -9.35 -10.02 20.23
C ILE A 47 -9.41 -11.54 20.39
N THR A 48 -10.45 -12.17 19.86
CA THR A 48 -10.60 -13.62 19.87
C THR A 48 -10.05 -14.28 18.60
N ARG A 49 -9.61 -15.54 18.69
CA ARG A 49 -9.12 -16.33 17.53
C ARG A 49 -10.13 -16.39 16.36
N PRO A 50 -11.44 -16.58 16.56
CA PRO A 50 -12.39 -16.53 15.44
C PRO A 50 -12.41 -15.17 14.72
N THR A 51 -12.13 -14.08 15.43
CA THR A 51 -12.08 -12.73 14.85
C THR A 51 -10.89 -12.56 13.92
N ILE A 52 -9.71 -13.05 14.31
CA ILE A 52 -8.52 -12.94 13.45
C ILE A 52 -8.66 -13.82 12.19
N TYR A 53 -9.24 -15.02 12.33
CA TYR A 53 -9.50 -15.89 11.17
C TYR A 53 -10.54 -15.31 10.21
N ARG A 54 -11.51 -14.54 10.73
CA ARG A 54 -12.45 -13.80 9.88
C ARG A 54 -11.74 -12.69 9.11
N LYS A 55 -10.85 -11.94 9.79
CA LYS A 55 -10.05 -10.88 9.17
C LYS A 55 -9.16 -11.38 8.03
N PHE A 56 -8.61 -12.59 8.14
CA PHE A 56 -7.85 -13.19 7.03
C PHE A 56 -8.70 -13.53 5.79
N LYS A 57 -10.02 -13.55 5.92
CA LYS A 57 -10.94 -13.77 4.80
C LYS A 57 -11.51 -12.46 4.21
N GLU A 58 -11.14 -11.30 4.74
CA GLU A 58 -11.62 -9.99 4.28
C GLU A 58 -10.73 -9.42 3.16
N GLU A 59 -11.36 -8.98 2.05
CA GLU A 59 -10.66 -8.50 0.84
C GLU A 59 -9.90 -7.22 1.10
N THR A 60 -10.49 -6.39 1.96
CA THR A 60 -9.89 -5.18 2.47
C THR A 60 -9.83 -5.24 3.98
N VAL A 61 -8.72 -4.78 4.54
CA VAL A 61 -8.46 -4.73 5.97
C VAL A 61 -8.15 -3.29 6.36
N ASP A 62 -8.66 -2.89 7.52
CA ASP A 62 -8.44 -1.53 8.03
C ASP A 62 -6.95 -1.26 8.29
N TYR A 63 -6.47 -0.08 7.89
CA TYR A 63 -5.07 0.32 8.04
C TYR A 63 -4.61 0.29 9.51
N SER A 64 -5.49 0.69 10.45
CA SER A 64 -5.16 0.66 11.87
C SER A 64 -4.88 -0.77 12.37
N PHE A 65 -5.57 -1.76 11.78
CA PHE A 65 -5.40 -3.17 12.10
C PHE A 65 -4.11 -3.73 11.50
N VAL A 66 -3.83 -3.42 10.23
CA VAL A 66 -2.59 -3.79 9.55
C VAL A 66 -1.37 -3.24 10.29
N LYS A 67 -1.41 -1.95 10.68
CA LYS A 67 -0.33 -1.31 11.42
C LYS A 67 -0.04 -2.00 12.75
N LYS A 68 -1.08 -2.28 13.55
CA LYS A 68 -0.90 -2.98 14.83
C LYS A 68 -0.29 -4.37 14.67
N ILE A 69 -0.72 -5.12 13.65
CA ILE A 69 -0.11 -6.41 13.36
C ILE A 69 1.35 -6.22 12.96
N GLY A 70 1.65 -5.23 12.13
CA GLY A 70 3.02 -4.89 11.71
C GLY A 70 3.92 -4.58 12.90
N ASP A 71 3.42 -3.83 13.88
CA ASP A 71 4.13 -3.53 15.12
C ASP A 71 4.37 -4.82 15.96
N ILE A 72 3.40 -5.74 16.02
CA ILE A 72 3.53 -7.01 16.78
C ILE A 72 4.52 -7.97 16.11
N ILE A 73 4.49 -8.07 14.78
CA ILE A 73 5.33 -8.98 14.01
C ILE A 73 6.63 -8.35 13.51
N ASN A 74 6.84 -7.07 13.84
CA ASN A 74 7.98 -6.27 13.43
C ASN A 74 8.20 -6.24 11.90
N HIS A 75 7.10 -6.26 11.13
CA HIS A 75 7.07 -6.29 9.66
C HIS A 75 6.52 -4.98 9.10
N ASP A 76 7.16 -4.48 8.04
CA ASP A 76 6.72 -3.28 7.34
C ASP A 76 5.79 -3.63 6.16
N PHE A 77 4.51 -3.32 6.33
CA PHE A 77 3.47 -3.54 5.33
C PHE A 77 3.40 -2.44 4.26
N SER A 78 4.26 -1.42 4.30
CA SER A 78 4.22 -0.29 3.36
C SER A 78 4.43 -0.71 1.89
N ASN A 79 5.18 -1.79 1.66
CA ASN A 79 5.45 -2.34 0.32
C ASN A 79 4.35 -3.30 -0.17
N ASP A 80 3.58 -3.87 0.76
CA ASP A 80 2.55 -4.87 0.45
C ASP A 80 1.18 -4.22 0.19
N PHE A 81 0.93 -3.03 0.75
CA PHE A 81 -0.35 -2.31 0.69
C PHE A 81 -0.33 -1.05 -0.21
N THR A 82 0.71 -0.87 -1.02
CA THR A 82 1.09 0.41 -1.66
C THR A 82 0.08 0.99 -2.67
N SER A 83 -0.96 0.26 -3.11
CA SER A 83 -1.79 0.73 -4.24
C SER A 83 -3.25 1.09 -3.95
N LEU A 84 -3.84 0.71 -2.80
CA LEU A 84 -5.31 0.92 -2.60
C LEU A 84 -5.71 1.84 -1.43
N GLN A 85 -4.83 2.08 -0.45
CA GLN A 85 -5.18 2.93 0.71
C GLN A 85 -4.39 4.25 0.79
N GLN A 86 -3.38 4.45 -0.05
CA GLN A 86 -2.60 5.69 -0.01
C GLN A 86 -3.29 6.87 -0.73
N SER A 87 -4.42 6.63 -1.40
CA SER A 87 -5.23 7.69 -2.01
C SER A 87 -6.06 8.51 -1.01
N SER A 88 -6.11 8.13 0.28
CA SER A 88 -6.86 8.88 1.31
C SER A 88 -5.98 9.58 2.36
N LEU A 89 -4.66 9.42 2.35
CA LEU A 89 -3.76 10.09 3.29
C LEU A 89 -2.88 11.12 2.59
N SER A 90 -3.48 12.26 2.28
CA SER A 90 -2.74 13.52 2.21
C SER A 90 -2.13 13.78 3.59
N PHE A 91 -0.82 14.04 3.63
CA PHE A 91 -0.05 14.50 4.80
C PHE A 91 0.60 13.44 5.69
N VAL A 92 1.62 12.75 5.18
CA VAL A 92 2.79 12.38 6.01
C VAL A 92 4.05 12.70 5.22
N THR A 93 4.74 13.76 5.64
CA THR A 93 6.11 14.05 5.23
C THR A 93 7.03 12.89 5.65
N PRO A 94 7.85 12.32 4.75
CA PRO A 94 8.84 11.34 5.17
C PRO A 94 9.90 12.04 6.03
N VAL A 95 9.97 11.68 7.31
CA VAL A 95 11.10 12.04 8.18
C VAL A 95 12.33 11.32 7.66
N GLN A 96 13.14 12.00 6.86
CA GLN A 96 14.43 11.52 6.41
C GLN A 96 15.41 11.55 7.58
N LYS A 97 15.94 10.37 7.95
CA LYS A 97 17.12 10.25 8.82
C LYS A 97 18.34 10.79 8.04
N HIS A 98 18.74 12.03 8.29
CA HIS A 98 19.96 12.59 7.73
C HIS A 98 21.19 12.01 8.45
N VAL A 99 21.93 11.14 7.75
CA VAL A 99 23.33 10.85 8.06
C VAL A 99 24.18 11.88 7.30
N VAL A 100 24.97 12.65 8.05
CA VAL A 100 25.87 13.69 7.55
C VAL A 100 27.15 13.05 7.04
N THR A 101 27.50 13.26 5.77
CA THR A 101 28.90 13.24 5.31
C THR A 101 29.08 14.13 4.10
N SER A 102 29.93 15.14 4.28
CA SER A 102 30.40 16.11 3.29
C SER A 102 31.28 15.44 2.23
N ALA A 103 31.06 15.73 0.94
CA ALA A 103 32.12 15.69 -0.08
C ALA A 103 31.73 16.50 -1.33
N VAL A 104 32.69 17.25 -1.82
CA VAL A 104 32.67 18.30 -2.84
C VAL A 104 32.79 17.73 -4.25
N THR A 105 31.93 18.10 -5.21
CA THR A 105 32.30 18.39 -6.63
C THR A 105 31.13 19.03 -7.41
N PRO A 106 31.38 19.96 -8.36
CA PRO A 106 30.33 20.77 -8.99
C PRO A 106 29.95 20.34 -10.41
N ARG A 107 28.69 20.66 -10.77
CA ARG A 107 28.17 21.05 -12.10
C ARG A 107 27.87 19.94 -13.14
N VAL A 108 26.59 19.53 -13.17
CA VAL A 108 25.72 19.74 -14.34
C VAL A 108 24.42 20.36 -13.85
N THR A 109 24.15 21.57 -14.32
CA THR A 109 23.00 22.39 -13.99
C THR A 109 21.73 21.80 -14.61
N ASN A 110 20.84 21.26 -13.79
CA ASN A 110 19.40 21.42 -14.02
C ASN A 110 18.79 22.00 -12.73
N THR A 111 19.02 23.30 -12.55
CA THR A 111 18.35 24.13 -11.55
C THR A 111 16.88 24.25 -11.94
N GLN A 112 16.02 23.43 -11.34
CA GLN A 112 14.70 23.93 -10.94
C GLN A 112 14.82 24.28 -9.47
N THR A 113 15.11 25.57 -9.32
CA THR A 113 15.29 26.34 -8.11
C THR A 113 14.21 26.05 -7.07
N ALA A 114 14.71 25.91 -5.84
CA ALA A 114 13.96 26.16 -4.63
C ALA A 114 13.23 27.50 -4.73
N ASP A 115 11.94 27.43 -5.02
CA ASP A 115 10.97 28.47 -4.70
C ASP A 115 9.62 27.78 -4.54
N SER A 116 9.45 27.15 -3.38
CA SER A 116 8.22 26.47 -2.96
C SER A 116 7.14 27.50 -2.62
N ASP A 117 6.80 28.36 -3.57
CA ASP A 117 5.61 29.19 -3.45
C ASP A 117 4.40 28.28 -3.75
N PRO A 118 3.54 28.00 -2.74
CA PRO A 118 2.37 27.15 -2.93
C PRO A 118 1.48 27.67 -4.07
N ALA A 119 1.49 28.97 -4.36
CA ALA A 119 0.76 29.55 -5.48
C ALA A 119 1.27 29.06 -6.84
N LYS A 120 2.60 28.90 -7.02
CA LYS A 120 3.19 28.38 -8.26
C LYS A 120 2.88 26.90 -8.46
N GLN A 121 2.91 26.11 -7.38
CA GLN A 121 2.54 24.70 -7.44
C GLN A 121 1.06 24.52 -7.80
N LEU A 122 0.18 25.36 -7.23
CA LEU A 122 -1.24 25.39 -7.56
C LEU A 122 -1.45 25.74 -9.03
N LEU A 123 -0.74 26.74 -9.55
CA LEU A 123 -0.81 27.13 -10.96
C LEU A 123 -0.39 25.98 -11.89
N ILE A 124 0.70 25.28 -11.58
CA ILE A 124 1.16 24.11 -12.34
C ILE A 124 0.09 23.00 -12.33
N LEU A 125 -0.51 22.73 -11.17
CA LEU A 125 -1.54 21.71 -11.05
C LEU A 125 -2.82 22.09 -11.81
N GLN A 126 -3.22 23.36 -11.74
CA GLN A 126 -4.34 23.92 -12.49
C GLN A 126 -4.10 23.77 -14.00
N SER A 127 -2.92 24.12 -14.50
CA SER A 127 -2.56 23.95 -15.91
C SER A 127 -2.63 22.49 -16.35
N LYS A 128 -2.14 21.55 -15.53
CA LYS A 128 -2.23 20.12 -15.81
C LYS A 128 -3.68 19.63 -15.88
N TYR A 129 -4.53 20.09 -14.97
CA TYR A 129 -5.94 19.73 -14.95
C TYR A 129 -6.70 20.27 -16.17
N ILE A 130 -6.46 21.52 -16.56
CA ILE A 130 -7.04 22.13 -17.76
C ILE A 130 -6.65 21.34 -19.01
N ALA A 131 -5.36 21.03 -19.19
CA ALA A 131 -4.88 20.27 -20.35
C ALA A 131 -5.54 18.87 -20.45
N LEU A 132 -5.80 18.23 -19.30
CA LEU A 132 -6.48 16.94 -19.27
C LEU A 132 -7.95 17.05 -19.68
N LEU A 133 -8.66 18.08 -19.18
CA LEU A 133 -10.03 18.37 -19.58
C LEU A 133 -10.15 18.70 -21.06
N GLU A 134 -9.23 19.50 -21.60
CA GLU A 134 -9.18 19.84 -23.02
C GLU A 134 -8.97 18.59 -23.87
N ALA A 135 -7.98 17.75 -23.53
CA ALA A 135 -7.75 16.49 -24.24
C ALA A 135 -8.98 15.54 -24.20
N TYR A 136 -9.70 15.51 -23.09
CA TYR A 136 -10.93 14.74 -22.96
C TYR A 136 -12.06 15.32 -23.83
N ASN A 137 -12.25 16.63 -23.82
CA ASN A 137 -13.24 17.32 -24.66
C ASN A 137 -12.94 17.15 -26.15
N ASP A 138 -11.68 17.18 -26.55
CA ASP A 138 -11.24 16.89 -27.91
C ASP A 138 -11.59 15.46 -28.31
N LEU A 139 -11.43 14.50 -27.39
CA LEU A 139 -11.83 13.11 -27.62
C LEU A 139 -13.35 12.98 -27.80
N LEU A 140 -14.13 13.66 -26.95
CA LEU A 140 -15.59 13.69 -27.07
C LEU A 140 -16.05 14.32 -28.38
N LEU A 141 -15.46 15.44 -28.79
CA LEU A 141 -15.73 16.07 -30.08
C LEU A 141 -15.33 15.18 -31.25
N LYS A 142 -14.26 14.40 -31.13
CA LYS A 142 -13.85 13.45 -32.17
C LYS A 142 -14.81 12.26 -32.31
N VAL A 143 -15.40 11.79 -31.22
CA VAL A 143 -16.31 10.63 -31.23
C VAL A 143 -17.77 11.04 -31.50
N TYR A 144 -18.18 12.23 -31.06
CA TYR A 144 -19.57 12.69 -31.08
C TYR A 144 -19.79 14.03 -31.79
N GLY A 145 -18.76 14.63 -32.40
CA GLY A 145 -18.89 15.86 -33.17
C GLY A 145 -19.77 15.67 -34.41
N PRO A 146 -20.51 16.71 -34.83
CA PRO A 146 -21.29 16.65 -36.06
C PRO A 146 -20.36 16.46 -37.27
N LYS A 147 -20.76 15.59 -38.21
CA LYS A 147 -20.03 15.31 -39.46
C LYS A 147 -19.98 16.52 -40.39
#